data_AF-A0A1F9DYX2-F1
#
_entry.id   AF-A0A1F9DYX2-F1
#
_cell.length_a   1.000
_cell.length_b   1.000
_cell.length_c   1.000
_cell.angle_alpha   90.00
_cell.angle_beta   90.00
_cell.angle_gamma   90.00
#
_symmetry.space_group_name_H-M   'P 1'
#
loop_
_entity.id
_entity.type
_entity.pdbx_description
1 polymer ?
#
loop_
_entity_poly.entity_id
_entity_poly.type
_entity_poly.pdbx_seq_one_letter_code
_entity_poly.pdbx_strand_id
1 'polypeptide(L)'
;MESASGLPLLDEPKLYRPRRPERSPLYAVLFQFFDILAREYELRFERAFGPLRSIVTKTVERFLGCGMPEGGFARVRCDACRAEYIVAFSCKQRGFCPSCSAKGAVLWAEFVREHVVRQVPHRHFVFALPKALRRQAFTLPNLRSAT
;
A
#
# COMPACT_ATOMS: atom_id res chain seq x y z
N MET A 1 41.52 0.92 -21.43
CA MET A 1 40.51 1.33 -22.43
C MET A 1 39.82 0.06 -22.90
N GLU A 2 38.67 -0.26 -22.30
CA GLU A 2 37.65 -1.18 -22.83
C GLU A 2 36.43 -1.00 -21.91
N SER A 3 35.63 0.03 -22.17
CA SER A 3 34.34 -0.06 -22.86
C SER A 3 33.32 -0.93 -22.13
N ALA A 4 32.75 -0.38 -21.05
CA ALA A 4 31.47 -0.79 -20.51
C ALA A 4 30.36 -0.36 -21.48
N SER A 5 30.13 -1.17 -22.52
CA SER A 5 29.06 -0.97 -23.49
C SER A 5 27.72 -1.38 -22.90
N GLY A 6 26.89 -0.39 -22.59
CA GLY A 6 25.43 -0.46 -22.72
C GLY A 6 24.68 -1.15 -21.58
N LEU A 7 24.45 -0.44 -20.47
CA LEU A 7 23.24 -0.67 -19.69
C LEU A 7 22.03 -0.31 -20.58
N PRO A 8 20.96 -1.12 -20.62
CA PRO A 8 19.85 -0.91 -21.53
C PRO A 8 19.16 0.43 -21.26
N LEU A 9 18.65 1.00 -22.36
CA LEU A 9 17.90 2.24 -22.46
C LEU A 9 17.12 2.60 -21.19
N LEU A 10 17.27 3.87 -20.79
CA LEU A 10 16.32 4.55 -19.91
C LEU A 10 14.91 4.26 -20.42
N ASP A 11 14.18 3.42 -19.67
CA ASP A 11 12.75 3.15 -19.87
C ASP A 11 12.06 4.48 -20.22
N GLU A 12 11.31 4.52 -21.33
CA GLU A 12 10.43 5.66 -21.61
C GLU A 12 9.67 6.02 -20.33
N PRO A 13 9.53 7.31 -19.98
CA PRO A 13 8.89 7.68 -18.73
C PRO A 13 7.50 7.06 -18.71
N LYS A 14 7.31 6.06 -17.84
CA LYS A 14 6.04 5.35 -17.72
C LYS A 14 4.99 6.37 -17.31
N LEU A 15 4.18 6.78 -18.29
CA LEU A 15 3.02 7.65 -18.07
C LEU A 15 2.19 7.04 -16.95
N TYR A 16 1.90 7.86 -15.93
CA TYR A 16 1.09 7.42 -14.80
C TYR A 16 -0.27 6.93 -15.30
N ARG A 17 -0.56 5.65 -15.09
CA ARG A 17 -1.87 5.05 -15.37
C ARG A 17 -2.64 4.91 -14.06
N PRO A 18 -3.75 5.63 -13.87
CA PRO A 18 -4.61 5.45 -12.72
C PRO A 18 -5.04 3.98 -12.58
N ARG A 19 -5.02 3.47 -11.35
CA ARG A 19 -5.57 2.14 -11.08
C ARG A 19 -7.09 2.19 -11.07
N ARG A 20 -7.69 1.03 -11.37
CA ARG A 20 -9.12 0.77 -11.29
C ARG A 20 -9.40 -0.21 -10.14
N PRO A 21 -9.43 0.25 -8.88
CA PRO A 21 -9.63 -0.60 -7.71
C PRO A 21 -10.92 -1.42 -7.79
N GLU A 22 -11.97 -0.87 -8.38
CA GLU A 22 -13.28 -1.48 -8.60
C GLU A 22 -13.25 -2.75 -9.46
N ARG A 23 -12.19 -2.92 -10.25
CA ARG A 23 -11.97 -4.12 -11.07
C ARG A 23 -11.21 -5.23 -10.35
N SER A 24 -10.79 -5.00 -9.10
CA SER A 24 -10.07 -6.02 -8.35
C SER A 24 -11.02 -7.04 -7.71
N PRO A 25 -10.65 -8.34 -7.67
CA PRO A 25 -11.50 -9.36 -7.06
C PRO A 25 -11.82 -9.08 -5.58
N LEU A 26 -10.83 -8.59 -4.82
CA LEU A 26 -11.02 -8.23 -3.41
C LEU A 26 -12.03 -7.10 -3.24
N TYR A 27 -11.99 -6.09 -4.11
CA TYR A 27 -12.98 -5.02 -4.12
C TYR A 27 -14.38 -5.56 -4.37
N ALA A 28 -14.55 -6.39 -5.41
CA ALA A 28 -15.87 -6.93 -5.76
C ALA A 28 -16.50 -7.71 -4.59
N VAL A 29 -15.73 -8.58 -3.94
CA VAL A 29 -16.21 -9.35 -2.78
C VAL A 29 -16.62 -8.45 -1.63
N LEU A 30 -15.78 -7.48 -1.26
CA LEU A 30 -16.08 -6.61 -0.12
C LEU A 30 -17.25 -5.67 -0.43
N PHE A 31 -17.27 -5.08 -1.61
CA PHE A 31 -18.33 -4.20 -2.04
C PHE A 31 -19.70 -4.91 -2.06
N GLN A 32 -19.72 -6.18 -2.48
CA GLN A 32 -20.96 -6.94 -2.58
C GLN A 32 -21.44 -7.51 -1.24
N PHE A 33 -20.53 -7.99 -0.38
CA PHE A 33 -20.91 -8.83 0.76
C PHE A 33 -20.63 -8.21 2.13
N PHE A 34 -19.85 -7.13 2.23
CA PHE A 34 -19.42 -6.61 3.52
C PHE A 34 -20.58 -6.05 4.35
N ASP A 35 -21.55 -5.37 3.73
CA ASP A 35 -22.72 -4.84 4.43
C ASP A 35 -23.58 -5.96 5.02
N ILE A 36 -23.73 -7.07 4.30
CA ILE A 36 -24.44 -8.26 4.77
C ILE A 36 -23.70 -8.88 5.95
N LEU A 37 -22.38 -9.04 5.80
CA LEU A 37 -21.53 -9.54 6.87
C LEU A 37 -21.68 -8.69 8.13
N ALA A 38 -21.56 -7.37 8.02
CA ALA A 38 -21.62 -6.46 9.16
C ALA A 38 -22.97 -6.51 9.90
N ARG A 39 -24.09 -6.63 9.17
CA ARG A 39 -25.43 -6.74 9.76
C ARG A 39 -25.67 -8.07 10.45
N GLU A 40 -25.20 -9.16 9.86
CA GLU A 40 -25.47 -10.52 10.37
C GLU A 40 -24.40 -11.00 11.37
N TYR A 41 -23.31 -10.26 11.55
CA TYR A 41 -22.14 -10.73 12.31
C TYR A 41 -22.47 -11.08 13.75
N GLU A 42 -23.17 -10.19 14.45
CA GLU A 42 -23.52 -10.36 15.87
C GLU A 42 -24.36 -11.63 16.09
N LEU A 43 -25.31 -11.89 15.19
CA LEU A 43 -26.20 -13.05 15.28
C LEU A 43 -25.49 -14.36 14.94
N ARG A 44 -24.62 -14.37 13.93
CA ARG A 44 -24.08 -15.61 13.34
C ARG A 44 -22.67 -15.98 13.82
N PHE A 45 -21.84 -14.99 14.11
CA PHE A 45 -20.39 -15.19 14.25
C PHE A 45 -19.83 -14.72 15.58
N GLU A 46 -20.47 -13.77 16.27
CA GLU A 46 -19.94 -13.22 17.54
C GLU A 46 -19.74 -14.29 18.61
N ARG A 47 -20.66 -15.24 18.73
CA ARG A 47 -20.54 -16.34 19.71
C ARG A 47 -19.28 -17.20 19.52
N ALA A 48 -18.80 -17.33 18.29
CA ALA A 48 -17.64 -18.16 17.96
C ALA A 48 -16.34 -17.36 17.86
N PHE A 49 -16.40 -16.12 17.35
CA PHE A 49 -15.23 -15.31 17.00
C PHE A 49 -15.07 -14.03 17.84
N GLY A 50 -16.00 -13.78 18.76
CA GLY A 50 -16.08 -12.53 19.51
C GLY A 50 -16.65 -11.37 18.67
N PRO A 51 -16.85 -10.19 19.28
CA PRO A 51 -17.54 -9.06 18.66
C PRO A 51 -16.77 -8.50 17.46
N LEU A 52 -17.49 -7.96 16.48
CA LEU A 52 -16.89 -7.32 15.31
C LEU A 52 -16.15 -6.05 15.74
N ARG A 53 -14.82 -6.07 15.64
CA ARG A 53 -14.00 -4.92 16.02
C ARG A 53 -14.26 -3.76 15.05
N SER A 54 -14.49 -2.56 15.59
CA SER A 54 -14.74 -1.34 14.79
C SER A 54 -13.64 -1.00 13.77
N ILE A 55 -12.41 -1.47 14.00
CA ILE A 55 -11.30 -1.33 13.04
C ILE A 55 -11.55 -2.06 11.73
N VAL A 56 -12.35 -3.15 11.73
CA VAL A 56 -12.64 -3.95 10.53
C VAL A 56 -13.48 -3.11 9.57
N THR A 57 -14.61 -2.55 10.04
CA THR A 57 -15.48 -1.66 9.26
C THR A 57 -14.71 -0.45 8.73
N LYS A 58 -14.01 0.27 9.60
CA LYS A 58 -13.15 1.40 9.21
C LYS A 58 -12.09 1.01 8.17
N THR A 59 -11.61 -0.23 8.23
CA THR A 59 -10.59 -0.72 7.30
C THR A 59 -11.20 -0.98 5.92
N VAL A 60 -12.36 -1.62 5.87
CA VAL A 60 -13.04 -1.94 4.60
C VAL A 60 -13.53 -0.66 3.91
N GLU A 61 -14.15 0.27 4.64
CA GLU A 61 -14.60 1.55 4.08
C GLU A 61 -13.46 2.34 3.44
N ARG A 62 -12.32 2.46 4.14
CA ARG A 62 -11.13 3.14 3.61
C ARG A 62 -10.54 2.43 2.40
N PHE A 63 -10.62 1.10 2.35
CA PHE A 63 -10.18 0.32 1.21
C PHE A 63 -11.10 0.52 -0.01
N LEU A 64 -12.42 0.53 0.18
CA LEU A 64 -13.39 0.78 -0.90
C LEU A 64 -13.24 2.19 -1.47
N GLY A 65 -12.86 3.19 -0.67
CA GLY A 65 -12.51 4.53 -1.16
C GLY A 65 -11.10 4.66 -1.76
N CYS A 66 -10.27 3.62 -1.71
CA CYS A 66 -8.85 3.72 -2.07
C CYS A 66 -8.64 3.83 -3.58
N GLY A 67 -8.09 4.96 -4.04
CA GLY A 67 -7.78 5.17 -5.46
C GLY A 67 -8.98 5.62 -6.29
N MET A 68 -10.10 5.95 -5.64
CA MET A 68 -11.30 6.52 -6.25
C MET A 68 -11.18 8.06 -6.25
N PRO A 69 -11.26 8.75 -7.41
CA PRO A 69 -11.24 10.21 -7.47
C PRO A 69 -12.35 10.88 -6.64
N GLU A 70 -13.48 10.20 -6.46
CA GLU A 70 -14.64 10.64 -5.67
C GLU A 70 -14.29 10.83 -4.19
N GLY A 71 -13.31 10.07 -3.68
CA GLY A 71 -12.77 10.19 -2.33
C GLY A 71 -11.72 11.29 -2.16
N GLY A 72 -11.46 12.08 -3.22
CA GLY A 72 -10.47 13.14 -3.27
C GLY A 72 -9.24 12.79 -4.10
N PHE A 73 -8.66 13.83 -4.70
CA PHE A 73 -7.52 13.70 -5.59
C PHE A 73 -6.60 14.92 -5.52
N ALA A 74 -5.34 14.70 -5.89
CA ALA A 74 -4.38 15.75 -6.19
C ALA A 74 -4.29 15.92 -7.71
N ARG A 75 -4.30 17.17 -8.17
CA ARG A 75 -3.95 17.52 -9.56
C ARG A 75 -2.48 17.85 -9.63
N VAL A 76 -1.73 17.09 -10.42
CA VAL A 76 -0.31 17.33 -10.65
C VAL A 76 -0.16 17.97 -12.02
N ARG A 77 0.50 19.12 -12.08
CA ARG A 77 0.83 19.84 -13.31
C ARG A 77 2.34 19.98 -13.42
N CYS A 78 2.89 19.63 -14.58
CA CYS A 78 4.28 19.93 -14.89
C CYS A 78 4.40 21.40 -15.35
N ASP A 79 5.32 22.17 -14.76
CA ASP A 79 5.49 23.58 -15.15
C ASP A 79 6.18 23.76 -16.51
N ALA A 80 6.99 22.78 -16.94
CA ALA A 80 7.69 22.85 -18.24
C ALA A 80 6.79 22.46 -19.42
N CYS A 81 6.12 21.31 -19.35
CA CYS A 81 5.30 20.80 -20.46
C CYS A 81 3.79 21.06 -20.32
N ARG A 82 3.35 21.61 -19.18
CA ARG A 82 1.93 21.85 -18.84
C ARG A 82 1.03 20.61 -18.87
N ALA A 83 1.62 19.40 -18.92
CA ALA A 83 0.86 18.17 -18.80
C ALA A 83 0.22 18.08 -17.39
N GLU A 84 -1.05 17.68 -17.36
CA GLU A 84 -1.83 17.53 -16.14
C GLU A 84 -2.30 16.10 -15.99
N TYR A 85 -2.21 15.56 -14.78
CA TYR A 85 -2.84 14.29 -14.43
C TYR A 85 -3.37 14.32 -13.01
N ILE A 86 -4.38 13.48 -12.79
CA ILE A 86 -5.09 13.37 -11.52
C ILE A 86 -4.57 12.13 -10.77
N VAL A 87 -4.23 12.31 -9.51
CA VAL A 87 -3.80 11.25 -8.61
C VAL A 87 -4.81 11.14 -7.47
N ALA A 88 -5.62 10.09 -7.50
CA ALA A 88 -6.56 9.79 -6.43
C ALA A 88 -5.83 9.46 -5.11
N PHE A 89 -6.46 9.79 -3.99
CA PHE A 89 -5.89 9.49 -2.68
C PHE A 89 -5.86 7.99 -2.39
N SER A 90 -4.83 7.60 -1.63
CA SER A 90 -4.62 6.22 -1.21
C SER A 90 -5.03 6.06 0.25
N CYS A 91 -5.53 4.88 0.58
CA CYS A 91 -5.95 4.58 1.94
C CYS A 91 -4.77 4.40 2.91
N LYS A 92 -3.54 4.19 2.41
CA LYS A 92 -2.31 4.04 3.19
C LYS A 92 -2.41 2.95 4.29
N GLN A 93 -3.31 1.98 4.11
CA GLN A 93 -3.45 0.85 5.02
C GLN A 93 -2.40 -0.21 4.72
N ARG A 94 -1.94 -0.86 5.79
CA ARG A 94 -0.91 -1.89 5.76
C ARG A 94 -1.55 -3.27 5.80
N GLY A 95 -1.06 -4.19 4.97
CA GLY A 95 -1.45 -5.60 4.94
C GLY A 95 -2.80 -5.88 4.28
N PHE A 96 -3.79 -4.99 4.41
CA PHE A 96 -5.13 -5.22 3.87
C PHE A 96 -5.28 -4.80 2.40
N CYS A 97 -4.90 -3.57 2.07
CA CYS A 97 -4.99 -3.06 0.70
C CYS A 97 -3.77 -3.58 -0.09
N PRO A 98 -3.93 -4.43 -1.13
CA PRO A 98 -2.78 -4.98 -1.88
C PRO A 98 -1.97 -3.86 -2.55
N SER A 99 -2.70 -2.88 -3.08
CA SER A 99 -2.19 -1.70 -3.74
C SER A 99 -1.29 -0.83 -2.86
N CYS A 100 -1.75 -0.51 -1.64
CA CYS A 100 -0.98 0.33 -0.71
C CYS A 100 0.15 -0.47 -0.04
N SER A 101 -0.08 -1.75 0.25
CA SER A 101 0.93 -2.62 0.86
C SER A 101 2.10 -2.84 -0.09
N ALA A 102 1.83 -3.08 -1.39
CA ALA A 102 2.88 -3.18 -2.40
C ALA A 102 3.71 -1.88 -2.52
N LYS A 103 3.05 -0.71 -2.55
CA LYS A 103 3.76 0.58 -2.54
C LYS A 103 4.60 0.75 -1.27
N GLY A 104 4.05 0.40 -0.10
CA GLY A 104 4.77 0.44 1.16
C GLY A 104 6.03 -0.41 1.15
N ALA A 105 5.93 -1.66 0.66
CA ALA A 105 7.05 -2.58 0.55
C ALA A 105 8.17 -2.05 -0.36
N VAL A 106 7.82 -1.43 -1.49
CA VAL A 106 8.82 -0.81 -2.39
C VAL A 106 9.52 0.36 -1.71
N LEU A 107 8.77 1.29 -1.12
CA LEU A 107 9.34 2.45 -0.42
C LEU A 107 10.23 2.03 0.75
N TRP A 108 9.86 0.94 1.43
CA TRP A 108 10.71 0.39 2.47
C TRP A 108 11.99 -0.23 1.92
N ALA A 109 11.92 -0.97 0.82
CA ALA A 109 13.11 -1.55 0.21
C ALA A 109 14.11 -0.45 -0.17
N GLU A 110 13.62 0.68 -0.70
CA GLU A 110 14.44 1.87 -0.98
C GLU A 110 15.05 2.45 0.29
N PHE A 111 14.25 2.67 1.34
CA PHE A 111 14.74 3.16 2.63
C PHE A 111 15.82 2.25 3.22
N VAL A 112 15.61 0.94 3.21
CA VAL A 112 16.58 -0.04 3.73
C VAL A 112 17.88 0.05 2.95
N ARG A 113 17.79 0.06 1.61
CA ARG A 113 18.94 0.16 0.71
C ARG A 113 19.75 1.43 0.96
N GLU A 114 19.08 2.55 1.21
CA GLU A 114 19.72 3.87 1.30
C GLU A 114 20.24 4.21 2.70
N HIS A 115 19.55 3.75 3.75
CA HIS A 115 19.80 4.23 5.11
C HIS A 115 20.15 3.14 6.14
N VAL A 116 19.84 1.87 5.86
CA VAL A 116 19.97 0.80 6.86
C VAL A 116 21.12 -0.14 6.54
N VAL A 117 21.20 -0.64 5.29
CA VAL A 117 22.25 -1.58 4.91
C VAL A 117 23.48 -0.86 4.39
N ARG A 118 24.66 -1.42 4.71
CA ARG A 118 25.92 -0.98 4.10
C ARG A 118 25.88 -1.25 2.59
N GLN A 119 26.42 -0.34 1.79
CA GLN A 119 26.52 -0.49 0.33
C GLN A 119 27.59 -1.53 -0.07
N VAL A 120 27.26 -2.80 0.13
CA VAL A 120 28.02 -3.97 -0.33
C VAL A 120 27.05 -4.95 -1.01
N PRO A 121 27.52 -5.85 -1.88
CA PRO A 121 26.64 -6.85 -2.50
C PRO A 121 26.00 -7.75 -1.44
N HIS A 122 24.68 -7.68 -1.29
CA HIS A 122 23.88 -8.56 -0.42
C HIS A 122 23.08 -9.53 -1.28
N ARG A 123 23.06 -10.82 -0.93
CA ARG A 123 22.18 -11.81 -1.60
C ARG A 123 20.77 -11.82 -1.04
N HIS A 124 20.63 -11.65 0.26
CA HIS A 124 19.35 -11.65 0.97
C HIS A 124 19.52 -10.84 2.24
N PHE A 125 18.51 -10.03 2.58
CA PHE A 125 18.44 -9.28 3.82
C PHE A 125 17.12 -9.59 4.52
N VAL A 126 17.20 -9.97 5.80
CA VAL A 126 16.02 -10.24 6.65
C VAL A 126 16.10 -9.35 7.88
N PHE A 127 15.00 -8.68 8.20
CA PHE A 127 14.88 -7.88 9.41
C PHE A 127 14.04 -8.61 10.45
N ALA A 128 14.67 -9.03 11.55
CA ALA A 128 13.97 -9.63 12.67
C ALA A 128 13.73 -8.55 13.74
N LEU A 129 12.46 -8.23 14.00
CA LEU A 129 12.10 -7.30 15.06
C LEU A 129 11.97 -8.03 16.41
N PRO A 130 12.80 -7.69 17.43
CA PRO A 130 12.70 -8.28 18.76
C PRO A 130 11.30 -8.12 19.35
N LYS A 131 10.81 -9.12 20.10
CA LYS A 131 9.44 -9.11 20.67
C LYS A 131 9.13 -7.83 21.46
N ALA A 132 10.10 -7.33 22.23
CA ALA A 132 9.97 -6.11 23.02
C ALA A 132 9.68 -4.86 22.17
N LEU A 133 10.22 -4.80 20.95
CA LEU A 133 10.12 -3.63 20.06
C LEU A 133 8.91 -3.69 19.11
N ARG A 134 8.17 -4.81 19.06
CA ARG A 134 7.02 -4.97 18.14
C ARG A 134 5.91 -3.96 18.38
N ARG A 135 5.62 -3.62 19.64
CA ARG A 135 4.61 -2.61 19.97
C ARG A 135 5.02 -1.21 19.49
N GLN A 136 6.31 -0.88 19.60
CA GLN A 136 6.84 0.42 19.21
C GLN A 136 6.93 0.56 17.68
N ALA A 137 7.33 -0.49 16.97
CA ALA A 137 7.37 -0.49 15.51
C ALA A 137 5.97 -0.33 14.87
N PHE A 138 4.91 -0.80 15.53
CA PHE A 138 3.53 -0.55 15.08
C PHE A 138 3.11 0.92 15.20
N THR A 139 3.75 1.70 16.07
CA THR A 139 3.37 3.09 16.39
C THR A 139 4.22 4.12 15.64
N LEU A 140 5.44 3.76 15.22
CA LEU A 140 6.36 4.66 14.51
C LEU A 140 6.05 4.72 12.99
N PRO A 141 5.70 5.90 12.44
CA PRO A 141 5.34 6.06 11.02
C PRO A 141 6.41 5.56 10.05
N ASN A 142 7.69 5.71 10.40
CA ASN A 142 8.83 5.37 9.54
C ASN A 142 9.14 3.87 9.52
N LEU A 143 8.67 3.10 10.52
CA LEU A 143 8.74 1.64 10.59
C LEU A 143 7.43 0.97 10.14
N ARG A 144 6.41 1.75 9.75
CA ARG A 144 5.14 1.21 9.21
C ARG A 144 5.21 0.88 7.73
N SER A 145 6.10 1.50 6.96
CA SER A 145 6.37 1.09 5.57
C SER A 145 7.02 -0.29 5.48
N ALA A 146 7.51 -0.82 6.62
CA ALA A 146 8.67 -1.69 6.70
C ALA A 146 8.51 -3.18 6.83
N THR A 147 7.31 -3.62 7.14
CA THR A 147 7.03 -4.99 7.55
C THR A 147 5.62 -5.29 7.08
#